data_AF-A0A7K4IN06-F1
#
_entry.id   AF-A0A7K4IN06-F1
#
_cell.length_a   1.000
_cell.length_b   1.000
_cell.length_c   1.000
_cell.angle_alpha   90.00
_cell.angle_beta   90.00
_cell.angle_gamma   90.00
#
_symmetry.space_group_name_H-M   'P 1'
#
loop_
_entity.id
_entity.type
_entity.pdbx_description
1 polymer ?
#
loop_
_entity_poly.entity_id
_entity_poly.type
_entity_poly.pdbx_seq_one_letter_code
_entity_poly.pdbx_strand_id
1 'polypeptide(L)'
;MKLNYIGIIGSILALFSIALPWWTLSINLLEIITSSTNLYLYQISGTFGTVALNTSDSWFCWVALAFVIIGGILGIIGSVTGYGDKMLIGGGVFTLLSIIIFAAGLQMWLSSSGGVIHIFTNTMGYSSYLSYGFWIALVAMILMFVAVTIKPQEKAAQPSPTQS
;
A
#
# COMPACT_ATOMS: atom_id res chain seq x y z
N MET A 1 8.41 -17.03 22.35
CA MET A 1 8.46 -15.88 21.43
C MET A 1 7.14 -15.13 21.51
N LYS A 2 7.16 -13.81 21.39
CA LYS A 2 5.98 -12.99 21.65
C LYS A 2 5.58 -12.29 20.37
N LEU A 3 4.40 -12.66 19.88
CA LEU A 3 3.93 -12.29 18.57
C LEU A 3 3.50 -10.81 18.55
N ASN A 4 3.95 -10.05 17.56
CA ASN A 4 3.49 -8.68 17.36
C ASN A 4 2.26 -8.66 16.43
N TYR A 5 1.07 -8.80 17.01
CA TYR A 5 -0.18 -8.86 16.25
C TYR A 5 -0.42 -7.61 15.37
N ILE A 6 -0.03 -6.43 15.85
CA ILE A 6 -0.21 -5.16 15.11
C ILE A 6 0.68 -5.15 13.86
N GLY A 7 1.93 -5.59 14.00
CA GLY A 7 2.84 -5.69 12.86
C GLY A 7 2.37 -6.73 11.84
N ILE A 8 1.82 -7.86 12.28
CA ILE A 8 1.23 -8.87 11.38
C ILE A 8 0.06 -8.27 10.60
N ILE A 9 -0.87 -7.60 11.28
CA ILE A 9 -2.03 -6.96 10.63
C ILE A 9 -1.55 -5.92 9.62
N GLY A 10 -0.60 -5.05 9.99
CA GLY A 10 -0.01 -4.08 9.07
C GLY A 10 0.61 -4.74 7.85
N SER A 11 1.31 -5.85 8.03
CA SER A 11 1.96 -6.58 6.93
C SER A 11 0.98 -7.27 5.99
N ILE A 12 -0.07 -7.87 6.54
CA ILE A 12 -1.15 -8.46 5.74
C ILE A 12 -1.86 -7.36 4.94
N LEU A 13 -2.15 -6.21 5.55
CA LEU A 13 -2.75 -5.08 4.86
C LEU A 13 -1.86 -4.56 3.73
N ALA A 14 -0.53 -4.48 3.93
CA ALA A 14 0.40 -4.11 2.87
C ALA A 14 0.27 -5.06 1.66
N LEU A 15 0.25 -6.37 1.88
CA LEU A 15 0.10 -7.34 0.79
C LEU A 15 -1.30 -7.28 0.15
N PHE A 16 -2.33 -7.10 0.96
CA PHE A 16 -3.71 -6.97 0.47
C PHE A 16 -3.90 -5.73 -0.41
N SER A 17 -3.17 -4.64 -0.13
CA SER A 17 -3.20 -3.43 -0.93
C SER A 17 -2.84 -3.65 -2.41
N ILE A 18 -2.05 -4.68 -2.71
CA ILE A 18 -1.62 -5.00 -4.08
C ILE A 18 -2.82 -5.41 -4.95
N ALA A 19 -3.78 -6.13 -4.37
CA ALA A 19 -4.96 -6.64 -5.08
C ALA A 19 -6.03 -5.55 -5.34
N LEU A 20 -5.81 -4.34 -4.85
CA LEU A 20 -6.74 -3.23 -4.93
C LEU A 20 -6.23 -2.15 -5.89
N PRO A 21 -7.11 -1.32 -6.44
CA PRO A 21 -6.69 -0.20 -7.26
C PRO A 21 -5.95 0.84 -6.40
N TRP A 22 -4.83 1.34 -6.92
CA TRP A 22 -4.02 2.36 -6.26
C TRP A 22 -4.38 3.77 -6.72
N TRP A 23 -4.88 3.91 -7.94
CA TRP A 23 -5.37 5.17 -8.48
C TRP A 23 -6.57 4.93 -9.39
N THR A 24 -7.52 5.85 -9.39
CA THR A 24 -8.72 5.78 -10.21
C THR A 24 -8.90 7.08 -10.97
N LEU A 25 -9.22 6.96 -12.25
CA LEU A 25 -9.71 8.02 -13.12
C LEU A 25 -11.16 7.71 -13.47
N SER A 26 -12.07 8.62 -13.14
CA SER A 26 -13.47 8.55 -13.50
C SER A 26 -13.79 9.69 -14.46
N ILE A 27 -14.24 9.37 -15.66
CA ILE A 27 -14.68 10.33 -16.67
C ILE A 27 -16.21 10.32 -16.65
N ASN A 28 -16.80 11.49 -16.47
CA ASN A 28 -18.22 11.72 -16.55
C ASN A 28 -18.46 12.89 -17.51
N LEU A 29 -18.58 12.59 -18.81
CA LEU A 29 -18.85 13.60 -19.82
C LEU A 29 -20.36 13.85 -19.90
N LEU A 30 -20.77 15.05 -19.47
CA LEU A 30 -22.14 15.56 -19.58
C LEU A 30 -23.21 14.62 -18.97
N GLU A 31 -22.85 13.78 -17.98
CA GLU A 31 -23.76 12.79 -17.35
C GLU A 31 -24.33 11.73 -18.28
N ILE A 32 -23.86 11.68 -19.53
CA ILE A 32 -24.33 10.74 -20.56
C ILE A 32 -23.35 9.57 -20.71
N ILE A 33 -22.05 9.85 -20.55
CA ILE A 33 -20.98 8.85 -20.68
C ILE A 33 -20.18 8.80 -19.38
N THR A 34 -20.39 7.73 -18.60
CA THR A 34 -19.60 7.43 -17.41
C THR A 34 -18.63 6.29 -17.73
N SER A 35 -17.33 6.53 -17.57
CA SER A 35 -16.31 5.48 -17.66
C SER A 35 -15.32 5.61 -16.51
N SER A 36 -14.77 4.48 -16.07
CA SER A 36 -13.75 4.45 -15.03
C SER A 36 -12.56 3.62 -15.47
N THR A 37 -11.39 4.10 -15.10
CA THR A 37 -10.11 3.42 -15.30
C THR A 37 -9.41 3.35 -13.96
N ASN A 38 -9.09 2.13 -13.54
CA ASN A 38 -8.45 1.79 -12.29
C ASN A 38 -7.05 1.29 -12.59
N LEU A 39 -6.06 1.96 -11.99
CA LEU A 39 -4.66 1.57 -12.04
C LEU A 39 -4.33 0.71 -10.84
N TYR A 40 -3.98 -0.54 -11.10
CA TYR A 40 -3.34 -1.46 -10.16
C TYR A 40 -1.83 -1.41 -10.37
N LEU A 41 -1.06 -1.94 -9.43
CA LEU A 41 0.40 -2.00 -9.58
C LEU A 41 0.90 -2.93 -10.70
N TYR A 42 0.02 -3.80 -11.23
CA TYR A 42 0.37 -4.78 -12.26
C TYR A 42 -0.50 -4.71 -13.54
N GLN A 43 -1.59 -3.94 -13.51
CA GLN A 43 -2.52 -3.83 -14.63
C GLN A 43 -3.31 -2.52 -14.59
N ILE A 44 -3.89 -2.15 -15.74
CA ILE A 44 -4.94 -1.14 -15.84
C ILE A 44 -6.23 -1.86 -16.17
N SER A 45 -7.29 -1.57 -15.43
CA SER A 45 -8.62 -2.15 -15.66
C SER A 45 -9.66 -1.04 -15.75
N GLY A 46 -10.52 -1.08 -16.75
CA GLY A 46 -11.57 -0.09 -16.91
C GLY A 46 -12.73 -0.57 -17.76
N THR A 47 -13.61 0.35 -18.12
CA THR A 47 -14.82 0.09 -18.90
C THR A 47 -14.56 -0.67 -20.22
N PHE A 48 -13.40 -0.45 -20.83
CA PHE A 48 -13.04 -1.03 -22.14
C PHE A 48 -12.17 -2.30 -22.04
N GLY A 49 -12.02 -2.87 -20.83
CA GLY A 49 -11.28 -4.09 -20.59
C GLY A 49 -10.10 -3.92 -19.64
N THR A 50 -9.28 -4.97 -19.55
CA THR A 50 -8.09 -5.00 -18.70
C THR A 50 -6.86 -5.20 -19.56
N VAL A 51 -5.84 -4.37 -19.34
CA VAL A 51 -4.58 -4.37 -20.09
C VAL A 51 -3.43 -4.49 -19.10
N ALA A 52 -2.47 -5.36 -19.39
CA ALA A 52 -1.25 -5.49 -18.59
C ALA A 52 -0.37 -4.25 -18.75
N LEU A 53 0.35 -3.88 -17.69
CA LEU A 53 1.27 -2.74 -17.73
C LEU A 53 2.51 -3.07 -18.55
N ASN A 54 2.88 -2.17 -19.48
CA ASN A 54 4.17 -2.22 -20.15
C ASN A 54 5.27 -1.79 -19.16
N THR A 55 6.36 -2.56 -19.08
CA THR A 55 7.45 -2.33 -18.13
C THR A 55 8.17 -1.00 -18.38
N SER A 56 8.31 -0.55 -19.63
CA SER A 56 8.98 0.72 -19.96
C SER A 56 8.18 1.93 -19.48
N ASP A 57 6.86 1.90 -19.67
CA ASP A 57 6.01 3.08 -19.52
C ASP A 57 5.51 3.22 -18.08
N SER A 58 5.44 2.10 -17.34
CA SER A 58 4.93 2.05 -15.97
C SER A 58 5.93 1.42 -15.01
N TRP A 59 7.23 1.71 -15.21
CA TRP A 59 8.32 1.21 -14.36
C TRP A 59 8.07 1.49 -12.86
N PHE A 60 7.46 2.62 -12.54
CA PHE A 60 7.16 3.02 -11.16
C PHE A 60 6.14 2.09 -10.48
N CYS A 61 5.18 1.54 -11.23
CA CYS A 61 4.24 0.55 -10.72
C CYS A 61 4.95 -0.76 -10.34
N TRP A 62 5.87 -1.23 -11.19
CA TRP A 62 6.66 -2.45 -10.94
C TRP A 62 7.62 -2.29 -9.75
N VAL A 63 8.28 -1.13 -9.64
CA VAL A 63 9.16 -0.83 -8.49
C VAL A 63 8.34 -0.72 -7.20
N ALA A 64 7.20 -0.02 -7.24
CA ALA A 64 6.28 0.08 -6.11
C ALA A 64 5.76 -1.32 -5.69
N LEU A 65 5.42 -2.18 -6.65
CA LEU A 65 5.01 -3.55 -6.41
C LEU A 65 6.08 -4.35 -5.66
N ALA A 66 7.32 -4.32 -6.17
CA ALA A 66 8.43 -5.02 -5.55
C ALA A 66 8.65 -4.56 -4.10
N PHE A 67 8.60 -3.26 -3.84
CA PHE A 67 8.78 -2.71 -2.50
C PHE A 67 7.63 -2.98 -1.54
N VAL A 68 6.36 -2.99 -1.97
CA VAL A 68 5.26 -3.42 -1.10
C VAL A 68 5.39 -4.90 -0.75
N ILE A 69 5.76 -5.75 -1.72
CA ILE A 69 5.96 -7.19 -1.46
C ILE A 69 7.08 -7.41 -0.45
N ILE A 70 8.25 -6.80 -0.69
CA ILE A 70 9.40 -6.88 0.22
C ILE A 70 9.03 -6.31 1.59
N GLY A 71 8.35 -5.16 1.62
CA GLY A 71 7.91 -4.51 2.84
C GLY A 71 6.96 -5.36 3.67
N GLY A 72 5.95 -5.95 3.02
CA GLY A 72 5.00 -6.87 3.65
C GLY A 72 5.67 -8.13 4.18
N ILE A 73 6.57 -8.76 3.40
CA ILE A 73 7.30 -9.96 3.85
C ILE A 73 8.20 -9.64 5.04
N LEU A 74 9.00 -8.55 4.97
CA LEU A 74 9.85 -8.11 6.07
C LEU A 74 9.04 -7.78 7.32
N GLY A 75 7.88 -7.16 7.16
CA GLY A 75 6.95 -6.88 8.26
C GLY A 75 6.44 -8.17 8.94
N ILE A 76 6.11 -9.21 8.17
CA ILE A 76 5.72 -10.53 8.73
C ILE A 76 6.91 -11.14 9.49
N ILE A 77 8.09 -11.20 8.87
CA ILE A 77 9.28 -11.77 9.50
C ILE A 77 9.64 -11.00 10.77
N GLY A 78 9.60 -9.68 10.74
CA GLY A 78 9.81 -8.84 11.92
C GLY A 78 8.75 -9.06 13.01
N SER A 79 7.50 -9.32 12.65
CA SER A 79 6.46 -9.52 13.64
C SER A 79 6.50 -10.89 14.33
N VAL A 80 7.16 -11.88 13.69
CA VAL A 80 7.25 -13.27 14.17
C VAL A 80 8.61 -13.58 14.81
N THR A 81 9.70 -13.04 14.26
CA THR A 81 11.06 -13.36 14.71
C THR A 81 11.55 -12.42 15.82
N GLY A 82 12.47 -12.89 16.66
CA GLY A 82 13.10 -12.09 17.72
C GLY A 82 13.96 -10.90 17.25
N TYR A 83 14.08 -10.70 15.93
CA TYR A 83 14.72 -9.54 15.30
C TYR A 83 13.73 -8.38 15.03
N GLY A 84 12.63 -8.37 15.77
CA GLY A 84 11.38 -7.82 15.29
C GLY A 84 11.39 -6.34 14.96
N ASP A 85 12.01 -5.53 15.79
CA ASP A 85 11.94 -4.07 15.63
C ASP A 85 12.65 -3.60 14.35
N LYS A 86 13.85 -4.13 14.06
CA LYS A 86 14.64 -3.69 12.89
C LYS A 86 13.99 -4.13 11.57
N MET A 87 13.48 -5.36 11.52
CA MET A 87 12.82 -5.88 10.32
C MET A 87 11.46 -5.22 10.09
N LEU A 88 10.73 -4.91 11.16
CA LEU A 88 9.45 -4.20 11.08
C LEU A 88 9.63 -2.74 10.64
N ILE A 89 10.67 -2.05 11.13
CA ILE A 89 11.07 -0.74 10.61
C ILE A 89 11.42 -0.85 9.13
N GLY A 90 12.23 -1.84 8.75
CA GLY A 90 12.56 -2.10 7.35
C GLY A 90 11.32 -2.27 6.48
N GLY A 91 10.37 -3.10 6.93
CA GLY A 91 9.08 -3.32 6.27
C GLY A 91 8.28 -2.03 6.06
N GLY A 92 8.19 -1.20 7.11
CA GLY A 92 7.53 0.10 7.04
C GLY A 92 8.22 1.06 6.06
N VAL A 93 9.56 1.12 6.07
CA VAL A 93 10.34 1.96 5.16
C VAL A 93 10.16 1.53 3.70
N PHE A 94 10.22 0.24 3.39
CA PHE A 94 9.98 -0.24 2.02
C PHE A 94 8.55 0.04 1.57
N THR A 95 7.56 -0.13 2.44
CA THR A 95 6.17 0.22 2.15
C THR A 95 6.01 1.71 1.90
N LEU A 96 6.67 2.58 2.69
CA LEU A 96 6.69 4.03 2.48
C LEU A 96 7.35 4.40 1.14
N LEU A 97 8.49 3.80 0.81
CA LEU A 97 9.18 4.04 -0.46
C LEU A 97 8.30 3.66 -1.65
N SER A 98 7.55 2.56 -1.54
CA SER A 98 6.59 2.16 -2.58
C SER A 98 5.53 3.23 -2.83
N ILE A 99 4.91 3.75 -1.78
CA ILE A 99 3.90 4.82 -1.83
C ILE A 99 4.48 6.06 -2.51
N ILE A 100 5.68 6.48 -2.13
CA ILE A 100 6.36 7.66 -2.69
C ILE A 100 6.68 7.46 -4.17
N ILE A 101 7.26 6.31 -4.53
CA ILE A 101 7.65 6.01 -5.92
C ILE A 101 6.42 5.91 -6.80
N PHE A 102 5.35 5.27 -6.33
CA PHE A 102 4.09 5.21 -7.06
C PHE A 102 3.55 6.61 -7.32
N ALA A 103 3.41 7.45 -6.29
CA ALA A 103 2.87 8.79 -6.44
C ALA A 103 3.76 9.66 -7.35
N ALA A 104 5.07 9.73 -7.08
CA ALA A 104 5.99 10.53 -7.88
C ALA A 104 6.05 10.07 -9.34
N GLY A 105 6.14 8.76 -9.57
CA GLY A 105 6.16 8.17 -10.91
C GLY A 105 4.86 8.41 -11.67
N LEU A 106 3.73 8.25 -11.01
CA LEU A 106 2.42 8.51 -11.60
C LEU A 106 2.27 9.99 -11.98
N GLN A 107 2.63 10.93 -11.10
CA GLN A 107 2.57 12.35 -11.44
C GLN A 107 3.46 12.69 -12.64
N MET A 108 4.66 12.11 -12.69
CA MET A 108 5.59 12.31 -13.81
C MET A 108 5.00 11.80 -15.13
N TRP A 109 4.45 10.59 -15.12
CA TRP A 109 3.82 9.97 -16.29
C TRP A 109 2.57 10.73 -16.78
N LEU A 110 1.74 11.20 -15.84
CA LEU A 110 0.57 12.01 -16.17
C LEU A 110 0.97 13.38 -16.74
N SER A 111 2.04 13.99 -16.19
CA SER A 111 2.55 15.28 -16.66
C SER A 111 3.15 15.18 -18.07
N SER A 112 3.83 14.08 -18.40
CA SER A 112 4.34 13.84 -19.77
C SER A 112 3.24 13.60 -20.80
N SER A 113 2.04 13.19 -20.36
CA SER A 113 0.90 12.86 -21.24
C SER A 113 0.04 14.08 -21.62
N GLY A 114 0.61 15.30 -21.55
CA GLY A 114 -0.08 16.54 -21.91
C GLY A 114 -0.66 17.32 -20.72
N GLY A 115 -0.40 16.90 -19.48
CA GLY A 115 -0.56 17.71 -18.26
C GLY A 115 -2.00 18.03 -17.82
N VAL A 116 -3.02 17.47 -18.48
CA VAL A 116 -4.43 17.75 -18.16
C VAL A 116 -4.93 16.93 -16.94
N ILE A 117 -4.34 15.77 -16.71
CA ILE A 117 -4.72 14.87 -15.61
C ILE A 117 -3.63 14.93 -14.55
N HIS A 118 -4.01 15.10 -13.29
CA HIS A 118 -3.09 15.02 -12.14
C HIS A 118 -3.49 13.86 -11.22
N ILE A 119 -2.65 13.55 -10.23
CA ILE A 119 -2.98 12.52 -9.22
C ILE A 119 -4.35 12.81 -8.58
N PHE A 120 -4.58 14.07 -8.25
CA PHE A 120 -5.85 14.57 -7.74
C PHE A 120 -6.41 15.60 -8.70
N THR A 121 -7.59 15.33 -9.24
CA THR A 121 -8.31 16.28 -10.09
C THR A 121 -9.80 16.11 -9.87
N ASN A 122 -10.51 17.22 -9.87
CA ASN A 122 -11.97 17.23 -9.85
C ASN A 122 -12.44 18.39 -10.73
N THR A 123 -12.95 18.06 -11.91
CA THR A 123 -13.41 19.03 -12.91
C THR A 123 -14.76 18.60 -13.50
N MET A 124 -15.43 19.50 -14.21
CA MET A 124 -16.62 19.17 -15.00
C MET A 124 -16.22 18.28 -16.18
N GLY A 125 -16.23 16.97 -15.98
CA GLY A 125 -15.90 16.00 -17.03
C GLY A 125 -15.10 14.81 -16.54
N TYR A 126 -14.26 14.99 -15.52
CA TYR A 126 -13.50 13.89 -14.93
C TYR A 126 -13.00 14.20 -13.53
N SER A 127 -12.75 13.13 -12.77
CA SER A 127 -12.09 13.15 -11.48
C SER A 127 -11.02 12.08 -11.41
N SER A 128 -9.94 12.35 -10.71
CA SER A 128 -8.88 11.40 -10.43
C SER A 128 -8.48 11.48 -8.96
N TYR A 129 -8.20 10.33 -8.36
CA TYR A 129 -7.85 10.24 -6.95
C TYR A 129 -7.09 8.95 -6.64
N LEU A 130 -6.31 8.98 -5.56
CA LEU A 130 -5.70 7.79 -4.98
C LEU A 130 -6.78 6.91 -4.36
N SER A 131 -6.72 5.62 -4.67
CA SER A 131 -7.77 4.65 -4.35
C SER A 131 -7.36 3.73 -3.19
N TYR A 132 -8.21 2.75 -2.90
CA TYR A 132 -8.12 1.94 -1.67
C TYR A 132 -6.76 1.27 -1.45
N GLY A 133 -6.12 0.77 -2.51
CA GLY A 133 -4.80 0.14 -2.41
C GLY A 133 -3.75 1.11 -1.86
N PHE A 134 -3.71 2.35 -2.34
CA PHE A 134 -2.77 3.35 -1.85
C PHE A 134 -2.99 3.66 -0.36
N TRP A 135 -4.24 3.91 0.04
CA TRP A 135 -4.55 4.25 1.44
C TRP A 135 -4.34 3.08 2.39
N ILE A 136 -4.63 1.85 1.96
CA ILE A 136 -4.36 0.65 2.75
C ILE A 136 -2.85 0.44 2.92
N ALA A 137 -2.05 0.67 1.89
CA ALA A 137 -0.58 0.64 2.00
C ALA A 137 -0.08 1.69 3.01
N LEU A 138 -0.66 2.89 3.01
CA LEU A 138 -0.33 3.94 3.99
C LEU A 138 -0.67 3.52 5.42
N VAL A 139 -1.88 3.00 5.64
CA VAL A 139 -2.30 2.49 6.96
C VAL A 139 -1.41 1.33 7.40
N ALA A 140 -1.09 0.41 6.49
CA ALA A 140 -0.19 -0.71 6.75
C ALA A 140 1.18 -0.24 7.23
N MET A 141 1.78 0.73 6.54
CA MET A 141 3.06 1.34 6.93
C MET A 141 2.99 1.97 8.32
N ILE A 142 1.91 2.71 8.63
CA ILE A 142 1.72 3.30 9.96
C ILE A 142 1.63 2.22 11.03
N LEU A 143 0.85 1.16 10.79
CA LEU A 143 0.71 0.04 11.73
C LEU A 143 2.04 -0.66 11.98
N MET A 144 2.87 -0.85 10.96
CA MET A 144 4.23 -1.39 11.14
C MET A 144 5.07 -0.48 12.04
N PHE A 145 5.05 0.84 11.86
CA PHE A 145 5.80 1.75 12.73
C PHE A 145 5.23 1.81 14.15
N VAL A 146 3.91 1.82 14.32
CA VAL A 146 3.26 1.78 15.64
C VAL A 146 3.60 0.48 16.37
N ALA A 147 3.65 -0.64 15.65
CA ALA A 147 4.02 -1.94 16.20
C ALA A 147 5.43 -1.97 16.78
N VAL A 148 6.35 -1.11 16.32
CA VAL A 148 7.69 -0.94 16.91
C VAL A 148 7.61 -0.22 18.27
N THR A 149 6.70 0.75 18.40
CA THR A 149 6.57 1.54 19.63
C THR A 149 5.84 0.80 20.76
N ILE A 150 4.98 -0.17 20.42
CA ILE A 150 4.21 -0.94 21.40
C ILE A 150 5.03 -2.13 21.84
N LYS A 151 5.61 -2.05 23.05
CA LYS A 151 6.26 -3.21 23.67
C LYS A 151 5.22 -4.33 23.84
N PRO A 152 5.54 -5.58 23.47
CA PRO A 152 4.63 -6.69 23.68
C PRO A 152 4.21 -6.78 25.17
N GLN A 153 2.92 -6.97 25.46
CA GLN A 153 2.33 -7.08 26.82
C GLN A 153 2.85 -8.30 27.58
N GLU A 154 3.69 -8.13 28.61
CA GLU A 154 4.23 -9.22 29.43
C GLU A 154 3.07 -10.00 30.04
N LYS A 155 2.98 -11.29 29.69
CA LYS A 155 1.95 -12.19 30.21
C LYS A 155 2.09 -12.15 31.72
N ALA A 156 1.11 -11.55 32.41
CA ALA A 156 1.14 -11.35 33.84
C ALA A 156 1.55 -12.66 34.53
N ALA A 157 2.60 -12.60 35.35
CA ALA A 157 3.10 -13.74 36.10
C ALA A 157 1.95 -14.36 36.88
N GLN A 158 1.61 -15.62 36.60
CA GLN A 158 0.71 -16.37 37.46
C GLN A 158 1.35 -16.43 38.85
N PRO A 159 0.65 -16.02 39.92
CA PRO A 159 1.16 -16.20 41.28
C PRO A 159 1.37 -17.69 41.51
N SER A 160 2.57 -18.04 41.99
CA SER A 160 2.98 -19.40 42.31
C SER A 160 1.99 -20.02 43.29
N PRO A 161 1.53 -21.28 43.11
CA PRO A 161 0.70 -21.93 44.10
C PRO A 161 1.51 -22.10 45.39
N THR A 162 1.04 -21.46 46.46
CA THR A 162 1.56 -21.61 47.82
C THR A 162 1.55 -23.09 48.17
N GLN A 163 2.73 -23.70 48.32
CA GLN A 163 2.83 -25.04 48.87
C GLN A 163 2.58 -24.94 50.38
N SER A 164 1.43 -25.47 50.82
CA SER A 164 1.09 -25.71 52.23
C SER A 164 1.40 -27.15 52.61
#